data_AF-A0A1H3J4R1-F1
#
_entry.id   AF-A0A1H3J4R1-F1
#
_cell.length_a   1.000
_cell.length_b   1.000
_cell.length_c   1.000
_cell.angle_alpha   90.00
_cell.angle_beta   90.00
_cell.angle_gamma   90.00
#
_symmetry.space_group_name_H-M   'P 1'
#
loop_
_entity.id
_entity.type
_entity.pdbx_description
1 polymer ?
#
loop_
_entity_poly.entity_id
_entity_poly.type
_entity_poly.pdbx_seq_one_letter_code
_entity_poly.pdbx_strand_id
1 'polypeptide(L)'
;MKKAVSVMLCLFTLLLFCNCNTKESETVPVTYDRTIALVNSVNEADIWILPKTEENLKTTLWGTATAGKMQLHESREVQLEAPADNGLYIFRMIDTDKMYYSAEDIVIEDGWTLEIKGESINSVSIVVTDKDGNTTTYEVSAARL
;
A
#
# COMPACT_ATOMS: atom_id res chain seq x y z
N MET A 1 31.95 64.17 19.71
CA MET A 1 31.61 62.82 20.20
C MET A 1 31.57 61.88 19.00
N LYS A 2 32.28 60.75 19.10
CA LYS A 2 32.18 59.47 18.34
C LYS A 2 32.24 59.57 16.80
N LYS A 3 33.42 59.38 16.17
CA LYS A 3 34.17 58.14 15.84
C LYS A 3 33.67 57.41 14.59
N ALA A 4 34.58 57.34 13.60
CA ALA A 4 34.55 56.55 12.37
C ALA A 4 34.62 55.03 12.64
N VAL A 5 34.02 54.22 11.75
CA VAL A 5 34.39 52.81 11.40
C VAL A 5 33.76 52.53 10.03
N SER A 6 34.51 52.55 8.93
CA SER A 6 35.34 51.48 8.34
C SER A 6 34.54 50.53 7.43
N VAL A 7 34.85 50.63 6.14
CA VAL A 7 34.68 49.64 5.09
C VAL A 7 35.23 48.29 5.58
N MET A 8 34.47 47.20 5.43
CA MET A 8 34.99 45.85 5.58
C MET A 8 34.42 44.93 4.50
N LEU A 9 35.29 44.71 3.52
CA LEU A 9 35.21 43.76 2.43
C LEU A 9 35.57 42.36 2.95
N CYS A 10 34.85 41.34 2.45
CA CYS A 10 35.16 39.91 2.48
C CYS A 10 35.33 39.22 3.84
N LEU A 11 34.43 38.26 4.14
CA LEU A 11 34.90 36.90 4.44
C LEU A 11 33.82 35.85 4.10
N PHE A 12 34.17 35.01 3.13
CA PHE A 12 33.64 33.68 2.87
C PHE A 12 33.61 32.86 4.17
N THR A 13 32.44 32.33 4.54
CA THR A 13 32.37 31.07 5.30
C THR A 13 31.11 30.30 4.88
N LEU A 14 31.36 29.35 3.97
CA LEU A 14 30.75 28.02 3.92
C LEU A 14 29.34 27.92 4.54
N LEU A 15 28.32 28.28 3.76
CA LEU A 15 27.08 27.51 3.81
C LEU A 15 27.40 26.16 3.16
N LEU A 16 27.71 25.19 4.01
CA LEU A 16 27.64 23.77 3.70
C LEU A 16 26.34 23.54 2.95
N PHE A 17 26.45 23.36 1.63
CA PHE A 17 25.50 22.56 0.88
C PHE A 17 25.48 21.21 1.58
N CYS A 18 24.53 21.04 2.50
CA CYS A 18 24.01 19.74 2.86
C CYS A 18 23.53 19.17 1.53
N ASN A 19 24.41 18.41 0.88
CA ASN A 19 24.10 17.59 -0.26
C ASN A 19 23.26 16.41 0.28
N CYS A 20 22.07 16.74 0.80
CA CYS A 20 20.98 15.79 0.85
C CYS A 20 20.69 15.54 -0.62
N ASN A 21 21.21 14.42 -1.10
CA ASN A 21 20.67 13.71 -2.25
C ASN A 21 19.23 13.29 -1.86
N THR A 22 18.35 14.28 -1.73
CA THR A 22 16.92 14.09 -1.82
C THR A 22 16.74 13.72 -3.28
N LYS A 23 16.78 12.41 -3.54
CA LYS A 23 16.14 11.89 -4.74
C LYS A 23 14.71 12.40 -4.64
N GLU A 24 14.40 13.46 -5.38
CA GLU A 24 13.02 13.77 -5.71
C GLU A 24 12.45 12.46 -6.21
N SER A 25 11.60 11.85 -5.39
CA SER A 25 10.80 10.74 -5.80
C SER A 25 9.93 11.30 -6.91
N GLU A 26 10.34 11.09 -8.16
CA GLU A 26 9.50 11.39 -9.31
C GLU A 26 8.16 10.69 -9.06
N THR A 27 7.12 11.47 -8.81
CA THR A 27 5.77 10.95 -8.64
C THR A 27 5.31 10.47 -10.00
N VAL A 28 5.59 9.20 -10.31
CA VAL A 28 5.03 8.55 -11.50
C VAL A 28 3.51 8.56 -11.32
N PRO A 29 2.74 9.06 -12.30
CA PRO A 29 1.29 9.06 -12.20
C PRO A 29 0.79 7.61 -12.06
N VAL A 30 0.08 7.35 -10.97
CA VAL A 30 -0.58 6.06 -10.75
C VAL A 30 -1.62 5.86 -11.85
N THR A 31 -1.53 4.73 -12.55
CA THR A 31 -2.51 4.35 -13.57
C THR A 31 -3.35 3.20 -13.02
N TYR A 32 -4.66 3.39 -12.99
CA TYR A 32 -5.62 2.36 -12.63
C TYR A 32 -6.12 1.67 -13.90
N ASP A 33 -6.11 0.34 -13.94
CA ASP A 33 -6.47 -0.43 -15.14
C ASP A 33 -7.61 -1.45 -14.92
N ARG A 34 -8.01 -1.70 -13.68
CA ARG A 34 -9.05 -2.68 -13.35
C ARG A 34 -9.88 -2.27 -12.13
N THR A 35 -11.14 -2.66 -12.14
CA THR A 35 -12.08 -2.51 -11.00
C THR A 35 -12.49 -3.88 -10.51
N ILE A 36 -12.49 -4.08 -9.20
CA ILE A 36 -12.87 -5.35 -8.57
C ILE A 36 -13.91 -5.11 -7.49
N ALA A 37 -14.66 -6.15 -7.12
CA ALA A 37 -15.40 -6.17 -5.86
C ALA A 37 -14.47 -6.64 -4.73
N LEU A 38 -14.30 -5.83 -3.70
CA LEU A 38 -13.58 -6.19 -2.49
C LEU A 38 -14.59 -6.46 -1.37
N VAL A 39 -14.50 -7.63 -0.75
CA VAL A 39 -15.36 -8.05 0.36
C VAL A 39 -14.51 -8.30 1.60
N ASN A 40 -14.87 -7.62 2.69
CA ASN A 40 -14.26 -7.86 3.98
C ASN A 40 -15.16 -8.75 4.84
N SER A 41 -14.79 -10.01 5.06
CA SER A 41 -15.52 -10.93 5.96
C SER A 41 -14.76 -11.18 7.28
N VAL A 42 -13.94 -10.22 7.70
CA VAL A 42 -13.25 -10.17 9.00
C VAL A 42 -13.52 -8.83 9.71
N ASN A 43 -12.74 -8.48 10.73
CA ASN A 43 -12.89 -7.23 11.48
C ASN A 43 -12.81 -5.97 10.59
N GLU A 44 -13.24 -4.82 11.12
CA GLU A 44 -13.01 -3.52 10.46
C GLU A 44 -11.51 -3.37 10.15
N ALA A 45 -11.19 -2.94 8.93
CA ALA A 45 -9.79 -2.90 8.51
C ALA A 45 -9.48 -1.86 7.43
N ASP A 46 -8.20 -1.48 7.40
CA ASP A 46 -7.59 -0.83 6.26
C ASP A 46 -6.91 -1.92 5.39
N ILE A 47 -7.21 -1.90 4.10
CA ILE A 47 -6.78 -2.91 3.13
C ILE A 47 -6.00 -2.25 1.99
N TRP A 48 -4.82 -2.80 1.68
CA TRP A 48 -3.99 -2.43 0.55
C TRP A 48 -3.87 -3.61 -0.42
N ILE A 49 -4.14 -3.34 -1.69
CA ILE A 49 -3.90 -4.23 -2.81
C ILE A 49 -2.96 -3.48 -3.75
N LEU A 50 -1.71 -3.92 -3.82
CA LEU A 50 -0.62 -3.18 -4.46
C LEU A 50 0.02 -4.04 -5.56
N PRO A 51 0.52 -3.44 -6.66
CA PRO A 51 1.33 -4.15 -7.63
C PRO A 51 2.55 -4.82 -6.96
N LYS A 52 2.87 -6.06 -7.34
CA LYS A 52 4.04 -6.77 -6.81
C LYS A 52 5.33 -6.24 -7.45
N THR A 53 5.87 -5.17 -6.88
CA THR A 53 7.18 -4.59 -7.19
C THR A 53 8.19 -4.89 -6.08
N GLU A 54 9.49 -4.78 -6.38
CA GLU A 54 10.55 -4.93 -5.36
C GLU A 54 10.44 -3.89 -4.25
N GLU A 55 9.99 -2.68 -4.57
CA GLU A 55 9.75 -1.60 -3.61
C GLU A 55 8.61 -1.95 -2.63
N ASN A 56 7.47 -2.35 -3.16
CA ASN A 56 6.29 -2.70 -2.36
C ASN A 56 6.52 -3.92 -1.45
N LEU A 57 7.41 -4.84 -1.85
CA LEU A 57 7.80 -5.98 -1.02
C LEU A 57 8.72 -5.60 0.15
N LYS A 58 9.48 -4.51 0.05
CA LYS A 58 10.50 -4.12 1.05
C LYS A 58 10.04 -3.03 2.01
N THR A 59 8.90 -2.38 1.74
CA THR A 59 8.37 -1.30 2.57
C THR A 59 7.32 -1.80 3.57
N THR A 60 7.22 -1.09 4.70
CA THR A 60 6.13 -1.20 5.67
C THR A 60 5.22 0.04 5.65
N LEU A 61 5.50 0.99 4.76
CA LEU A 61 4.72 2.20 4.55
C LEU A 61 4.14 2.14 3.14
N TRP A 62 2.83 1.89 3.05
CA TRP A 62 2.12 1.65 1.79
C TRP A 62 1.24 2.82 1.32
N GLY A 63 1.32 3.96 2.01
CA GLY A 63 0.48 5.12 1.71
C GLY A 63 -0.99 4.88 2.07
N THR A 64 -1.89 5.49 1.29
CA THR A 64 -3.34 5.39 1.49
C THR A 64 -3.84 3.99 1.15
N ALA A 65 -4.69 3.42 2.01
CA ALA A 65 -5.32 2.13 1.78
C ALA A 65 -6.18 2.14 0.51
N THR A 66 -6.10 1.06 -0.27
CA THR A 66 -7.01 0.80 -1.40
C THR A 66 -8.46 0.83 -0.94
N ALA A 67 -8.73 0.28 0.24
CA ALA A 67 -10.00 0.45 0.93
C ALA A 67 -9.77 0.68 2.42
N GLY A 68 -10.01 1.91 2.86
CA GLY A 68 -9.92 2.28 4.27
C GLY A 68 -11.20 1.94 5.04
N LYS A 69 -11.04 1.52 6.29
CA LYS A 69 -12.09 1.25 7.30
C LYS A 69 -13.26 0.42 6.78
N MET A 70 -12.96 -0.60 5.98
CA MET A 70 -13.98 -1.52 5.49
C MET A 70 -14.59 -2.27 6.67
N GLN A 71 -15.90 -2.19 6.84
CA GLN A 71 -16.61 -2.85 7.94
C GLN A 71 -16.68 -4.36 7.73
N LEU A 72 -16.95 -5.10 8.80
CA LEU A 72 -17.25 -6.54 8.72
C LEU A 72 -18.46 -6.76 7.80
N HIS A 73 -18.30 -7.67 6.84
CA HIS A 73 -19.22 -8.01 5.75
C HIS A 73 -19.52 -6.87 4.76
N GLU A 74 -18.70 -5.82 4.74
CA GLU A 74 -18.82 -4.79 3.70
C GLU A 74 -18.28 -5.30 2.36
N SER A 75 -19.01 -4.98 1.29
CA SER A 75 -18.55 -5.12 -0.10
C SER A 75 -18.42 -3.74 -0.72
N ARG A 76 -17.30 -3.47 -1.38
CA ARG A 76 -17.01 -2.18 -2.04
C ARG A 76 -16.30 -2.41 -3.37
N GLU A 77 -16.70 -1.68 -4.40
CA GLU A 77 -15.92 -1.62 -5.64
C GLU A 77 -14.67 -0.78 -5.43
N VAL A 78 -13.51 -1.29 -5.84
CA VAL A 78 -12.23 -0.59 -5.74
C VAL A 78 -11.49 -0.64 -7.07
N GLN A 79 -10.78 0.45 -7.37
CA GLN A 79 -9.89 0.52 -8.52
C GLN A 79 -8.49 0.08 -8.09
N LEU A 80 -7.87 -0.79 -8.87
CA LEU A 80 -6.51 -1.24 -8.64
C LEU A 80 -5.56 -0.58 -9.61
N GLU A 81 -4.38 -0.24 -9.10
CA GLU A 81 -3.26 0.17 -9.93
C GLU A 81 -2.89 -0.96 -10.89
N ALA A 82 -2.41 -0.60 -12.09
CA ALA A 82 -1.90 -1.58 -13.03
C ALA A 82 -0.81 -2.44 -12.36
N PRO A 83 -0.85 -3.77 -12.53
CA PRO A 83 0.15 -4.62 -11.93
C PRO A 83 1.53 -4.31 -12.51
N ALA A 84 2.58 -4.75 -11.82
CA ALA A 84 3.92 -4.75 -12.41
C ALA A 84 3.97 -5.73 -13.60
N ASP A 85 5.11 -5.79 -14.30
CA ASP A 85 5.30 -6.67 -15.46
C ASP A 85 4.99 -8.16 -15.20
N ASN A 86 4.94 -8.59 -13.94
CA ASN A 86 4.59 -9.95 -13.54
C ASN A 86 3.07 -10.23 -13.50
N GLY A 87 2.22 -9.20 -13.56
CA GLY A 87 0.76 -9.36 -13.47
C GLY A 87 0.25 -9.73 -12.06
N LEU A 88 1.09 -9.60 -11.02
CA LEU A 88 0.78 -10.06 -9.67
C LEU A 88 0.59 -8.90 -8.70
N TYR A 89 -0.22 -9.17 -7.67
CA TYR A 89 -0.48 -8.25 -6.57
C TYR A 89 0.05 -8.79 -5.25
N ILE A 90 0.29 -7.86 -4.33
CA ILE A 90 0.43 -8.12 -2.91
C ILE A 90 -0.82 -7.62 -2.17
N PHE A 91 -1.21 -8.36 -1.15
CA PHE A 91 -2.24 -7.96 -0.21
C PHE A 91 -1.61 -7.66 1.14
N ARG A 92 -2.04 -6.54 1.73
CA ARG A 92 -1.70 -6.15 3.10
C ARG A 92 -2.97 -5.64 3.77
N MET A 93 -3.16 -5.98 5.03
CA MET A 93 -4.30 -5.51 5.80
C MET A 93 -3.92 -5.35 7.27
N ILE A 94 -4.48 -4.31 7.90
CA ILE A 94 -4.40 -4.10 9.34
C ILE A 94 -5.82 -3.92 9.85
N ASP A 95 -6.23 -4.76 10.79
CA ASP A 95 -7.55 -4.66 11.41
C ASP A 95 -7.56 -3.78 12.67
N THR A 96 -8.76 -3.53 13.20
CA THR A 96 -8.95 -2.75 14.42
C THR A 96 -8.31 -3.38 15.67
N ASP A 97 -8.13 -4.70 15.69
CA ASP A 97 -7.49 -5.45 16.79
C ASP A 97 -5.96 -5.47 16.70
N LYS A 98 -5.39 -4.74 15.73
CA LYS A 98 -3.94 -4.66 15.46
C LYS A 98 -3.37 -6.00 14.99
N MET A 99 -4.16 -6.80 14.29
CA MET A 99 -3.68 -7.92 13.51
C MET A 99 -3.28 -7.43 12.13
N TYR A 100 -2.08 -7.84 11.72
CA TYR A 100 -1.54 -7.65 10.38
C TYR A 100 -1.70 -8.93 9.58
N TYR A 101 -2.16 -8.79 8.35
CA TYR A 101 -2.38 -9.87 7.40
C TYR A 101 -1.63 -9.59 6.11
N SER A 102 -1.03 -10.62 5.52
CA SER A 102 -0.32 -10.50 4.25
C SER A 102 -0.43 -11.75 3.40
N ALA A 103 -0.62 -11.52 2.10
CA ALA A 103 -0.47 -12.53 1.05
C ALA A 103 0.22 -11.89 -0.16
N GLU A 104 0.81 -12.72 -0.99
CA GLU A 104 1.57 -12.31 -2.18
C GLU A 104 1.20 -13.21 -3.35
N ASP A 105 1.66 -12.83 -4.56
CA ASP A 105 1.45 -13.59 -5.79
C ASP A 105 -0.04 -13.76 -6.14
N ILE A 106 -0.84 -12.75 -5.82
CA ILE A 106 -2.28 -12.76 -6.08
C ILE A 106 -2.53 -12.37 -7.54
N VAL A 107 -3.21 -13.23 -8.28
CA VAL A 107 -3.75 -12.93 -9.61
C VAL A 107 -5.16 -12.41 -9.45
N ILE A 108 -5.42 -11.24 -10.03
CA ILE A 108 -6.76 -10.66 -10.08
C ILE A 108 -6.96 -9.84 -11.34
N GLU A 109 -8.10 -10.02 -12.01
CA GLU A 109 -8.43 -9.32 -13.25
C GLU A 109 -9.64 -8.40 -13.07
N ASP A 110 -9.84 -7.52 -14.05
CA ASP A 110 -10.99 -6.61 -14.07
C ASP A 110 -12.32 -7.37 -13.96
N GLY A 111 -13.20 -6.87 -13.09
CA GLY A 111 -14.51 -7.40 -12.77
C GLY A 111 -14.52 -8.66 -11.90
N TRP A 112 -13.39 -9.06 -11.32
CA TRP A 112 -13.31 -10.16 -10.36
C TRP A 112 -13.68 -9.73 -8.94
N THR A 113 -13.88 -10.71 -8.05
CA THR A 113 -14.12 -10.46 -6.63
C THR A 113 -12.94 -10.95 -5.79
N LEU A 114 -12.46 -10.15 -4.85
CA LEU A 114 -11.54 -10.55 -3.80
C LEU A 114 -12.28 -10.52 -2.46
N GLU A 115 -12.38 -11.65 -1.78
CA GLU A 115 -12.97 -11.76 -0.46
C GLU A 115 -11.92 -12.16 0.59
N ILE A 116 -11.89 -11.45 1.70
CA ILE A 116 -11.07 -11.78 2.86
C ILE A 116 -11.94 -12.58 3.83
N LYS A 117 -11.72 -13.89 3.93
CA LYS A 117 -12.53 -14.78 4.77
C LYS A 117 -11.84 -15.06 6.09
N GLY A 118 -12.54 -14.83 7.20
CA GLY A 118 -12.18 -15.40 8.50
C GLY A 118 -12.80 -16.78 8.63
N GLU A 119 -12.00 -17.84 8.57
CA GLU A 119 -12.45 -19.21 8.86
C GLU A 119 -12.46 -19.49 10.37
N SER A 120 -11.59 -18.81 11.12
CA SER A 120 -11.58 -18.77 12.58
C SER A 120 -10.85 -17.51 13.07
N ILE A 121 -10.83 -17.28 14.39
CA ILE A 121 -10.07 -16.17 15.01
C ILE A 121 -8.59 -16.11 14.59
N ASN A 122 -8.01 -17.24 14.13
CA ASN A 122 -6.60 -17.37 13.77
C ASN A 122 -6.38 -17.83 12.32
N SER A 123 -7.44 -17.97 11.53
CA SER A 123 -7.33 -18.44 10.15
C SER A 123 -8.09 -17.50 9.26
N VAL A 124 -7.32 -16.72 8.50
CA VAL A 124 -7.82 -15.84 7.45
C VAL A 124 -7.32 -16.39 6.12
N SER A 125 -8.15 -16.33 5.10
CA SER A 125 -7.79 -16.68 3.72
C SER A 125 -8.27 -15.57 2.79
N ILE A 126 -7.61 -15.46 1.63
CA ILE A 126 -8.12 -14.62 0.54
C ILE A 126 -8.70 -15.55 -0.50
N VAL A 127 -9.94 -15.31 -0.88
CA VAL A 127 -10.61 -16.03 -1.96
C VAL A 127 -10.84 -15.06 -3.11
N VAL A 128 -10.22 -15.35 -4.25
CA VAL A 128 -10.47 -14.62 -5.49
C VAL A 128 -11.44 -15.43 -6.35
N THR A 129 -12.53 -14.80 -6.76
CA THR A 129 -13.56 -15.39 -7.62
C THR A 129 -13.56 -14.71 -8.98
N ASP A 130 -13.41 -15.47 -10.06
CA ASP A 130 -13.47 -14.96 -11.43
C ASP A 130 -14.92 -14.69 -11.88
N LYS A 131 -15.07 -14.17 -13.12
CA LYS A 131 -16.38 -13.85 -13.71
C LYS A 131 -17.27 -15.06 -13.95
N ASP A 132 -16.69 -16.25 -14.05
CA ASP A 132 -17.39 -17.52 -14.27
C ASP A 132 -17.74 -18.22 -12.95
N GLY A 133 -17.28 -17.67 -11.82
CA GLY A 133 -17.52 -18.18 -10.47
C GLY A 133 -16.46 -19.17 -9.97
N ASN A 134 -15.34 -19.37 -10.68
CA ASN A 134 -14.26 -20.21 -10.21
C ASN A 134 -13.47 -19.49 -9.12
N THR A 135 -13.07 -20.23 -8.08
CA THR A 135 -12.40 -19.66 -6.92
C THR A 135 -10.96 -20.13 -6.81
N THR A 136 -10.04 -19.21 -6.55
CA THR A 136 -8.66 -19.49 -6.11
C THR A 136 -8.49 -18.98 -4.68
N THR A 137 -7.94 -19.82 -3.79
CA THR A 137 -7.67 -19.45 -2.40
C THR A 137 -6.18 -19.23 -2.19
N TYR A 138 -5.83 -18.13 -1.54
CA TYR A 138 -4.47 -17.78 -1.15
C TYR A 138 -4.32 -17.86 0.37
N GLU A 139 -3.22 -18.47 0.80
CA GLU A 139 -2.84 -18.51 2.22
C GLU A 139 -2.43 -17.11 2.69
N VAL A 140 -2.89 -16.75 3.89
CA VAL A 140 -2.60 -15.45 4.50
C VAL A 140 -1.73 -15.68 5.72
N SER A 141 -0.57 -15.02 5.75
CA SER A 141 0.23 -14.90 6.97
C SER A 141 -0.41 -13.86 7.88
N ALA A 142 -0.54 -14.19 9.17
CA ALA A 142 -1.10 -13.30 10.17
C ALA A 142 -0.11 -13.09 11.33
N ALA A 143 0.01 -11.86 11.81
CA ALA A 143 0.84 -11.51 12.95
C ALA A 143 0.18 -10.40 13.77
N ARG A 144 0.40 -10.41 15.09
CA ARG A 144 -0.05 -9.31 15.96
C ARG A 144 0.99 -8.20 15.97
N LEU A 145 0.56 -6.96 15.80
CA LEU A 145 1.39 -5.74 15.85
C LEU A 145 1.64 -5.27 17.29
#